data_AF-A0A171ABX4-F1
#
_entry.id   AF-A0A171ABX4-F1
#
_cell.length_a   1.000
_cell.length_b   1.000
_cell.length_c   1.000
_cell.angle_alpha   90.00
_cell.angle_beta   90.00
_cell.angle_gamma   90.00
#
_symmetry.space_group_name_H-M   'P 1'
#
loop_
_entity.id
_entity.type
_entity.pdbx_description
1 polymer ?
#
loop_
_entity_poly.entity_id
_entity_poly.type
_entity_poly.pdbx_seq_one_letter_code
_entity_poly.pdbx_strand_id
1 'polypeptide(L)'
;LIDAIYNNHFKKVPVTSEEHWPTSLADYIRHNDESLTKCSERLMSIYTDELLPCASLEEFFDVVGLLGDIPDPSGFIAETLSAYA
;
A
#
# COMPACT_ATOMS: atom_id res chain seq x y z
N LEU A 1 -2.62 -3.62 -1.80
CA LEU A 1 -3.44 -2.54 -2.38
C LEU A 1 -3.96 -1.54 -1.34
N ILE A 2 -4.59 -1.97 -0.23
CA ILE A 2 -5.06 -1.04 0.83
C ILE A 2 -3.91 -0.19 1.38
N ASP A 3 -2.77 -0.83 1.69
CA ASP A 3 -1.58 -0.11 2.13
C ASP A 3 -1.10 0.93 1.09
N ALA A 4 -1.07 0.55 -0.19
CA ALA A 4 -0.73 1.48 -1.27
C ALA A 4 -1.70 2.67 -1.37
N ILE A 5 -3.01 2.46 -1.19
CA ILE A 5 -4.00 3.56 -1.12
C ILE A 5 -3.65 4.50 0.03
N TYR A 6 -3.42 3.96 1.22
CA TYR A 6 -3.09 4.78 2.38
C TYR A 6 -1.79 5.57 2.16
N ASN A 7 -0.73 4.90 1.72
CA ASN A 7 0.58 5.51 1.52
C ASN A 7 0.60 6.56 0.41
N ASN A 8 -0.20 6.40 -0.64
CA ASN A 8 -0.26 7.35 -1.75
C ASN A 8 -1.27 8.50 -1.51
N HIS A 9 -2.43 8.24 -0.90
CA HIS A 9 -3.51 9.21 -0.81
C HIS A 9 -3.65 9.86 0.57
N PHE A 10 -3.48 9.11 1.66
CA PHE A 10 -3.97 9.53 2.98
C PHE A 10 -2.88 9.77 4.02
N LYS A 11 -1.67 9.23 3.84
CA LYS A 11 -0.54 9.36 4.79
C LYS A 11 -0.18 10.81 5.14
N LYS A 12 -0.45 11.75 4.23
CA LYS A 12 -0.14 13.18 4.39
C LYS A 12 -1.30 14.02 4.90
N VAL A 13 -2.47 13.40 5.16
CA VAL A 13 -3.60 14.13 5.72
C VAL A 13 -3.23 14.55 7.15
N PRO A 14 -3.26 15.85 7.47
CA PRO A 14 -2.94 16.32 8.81
C PRO A 14 -4.03 15.87 9.79
N VAL A 15 -3.64 15.06 10.79
CA VAL A 15 -4.53 14.65 11.89
C VAL A 15 -4.25 15.52 13.10
N THR A 16 -5.15 16.47 13.39
CA THR A 16 -5.05 17.30 14.61
C THR A 16 -5.86 16.74 15.77
N SER A 17 -6.96 16.04 15.50
CA SER A 17 -7.73 15.23 16.46
C SER A 17 -8.58 14.20 15.69
N GLU A 18 -8.94 13.08 16.34
CA GLU A 18 -9.81 12.06 15.74
C GLU A 18 -11.20 12.61 15.40
N GLU A 19 -11.74 13.49 16.24
CA GLU A 19 -13.05 14.12 16.04
C GLU A 19 -13.11 14.99 14.78
N HIS A 20 -11.97 15.48 14.30
CA HIS A 20 -11.88 16.34 13.11
C HIS A 20 -11.37 15.62 11.86
N TRP A 21 -11.06 14.32 11.95
CA TRP A 21 -10.51 13.56 10.84
C TRP A 21 -11.35 13.64 9.55
N PRO A 22 -12.69 13.47 9.56
CA PRO A 22 -13.48 13.54 8.33
C PRO A 22 -13.41 14.92 7.66
N THR A 23 -13.39 15.99 8.45
CA THR A 23 -13.28 17.37 7.96
C THR A 23 -11.89 17.64 7.40
N SER A 24 -10.83 17.26 8.13
CA SER A 24 -9.45 17.39 7.68
C SER A 24 -9.20 16.61 6.39
N LEU A 25 -9.79 15.42 6.25
CA LEU A 25 -9.70 14.62 5.03
C LEU A 25 -10.41 15.30 3.86
N ALA A 26 -11.64 15.81 4.06
CA ALA A 26 -12.39 16.50 3.02
C ALA A 26 -11.65 17.75 2.53
N ASP A 27 -11.07 18.52 3.44
CA ASP A 27 -10.27 19.69 3.10
C ASP A 27 -8.97 19.30 2.40
N TYR A 28 -8.28 18.25 2.86
CA TYR A 28 -7.10 17.74 2.18
C TYR A 28 -7.42 17.31 0.75
N ILE A 29 -8.53 16.60 0.52
CA ILE A 29 -8.96 16.19 -0.83
C ILE A 29 -9.21 17.40 -1.71
N ARG A 30 -9.92 18.42 -1.20
CA ARG A 30 -10.26 19.62 -1.96
C ARG A 30 -9.03 20.42 -2.40
N HIS A 31 -7.98 20.46 -1.59
CA HIS A 31 -6.78 21.25 -1.86
C HIS A 31 -5.65 20.47 -2.54
N ASN A 32 -5.78 19.15 -2.70
CA ASN A 32 -4.76 18.28 -3.28
C ASN A 32 -5.30 17.42 -4.43
N ASP A 33 -6.38 17.85 -5.09
CA ASP A 33 -7.10 17.11 -6.14
C ASP A 33 -6.20 16.66 -7.31
N GLU A 34 -5.36 17.55 -7.82
CA GLU A 34 -4.41 17.22 -8.89
C GLU A 34 -3.40 16.16 -8.42
N SER A 35 -2.84 16.33 -7.21
CA SER A 35 -1.90 15.36 -6.64
C SER A 35 -2.56 14.01 -6.40
N LEU A 36 -3.81 13.99 -5.92
CA LEU A 36 -4.58 12.77 -5.67
C LEU A 36 -4.96 12.05 -6.96
N THR A 37 -5.18 12.80 -8.04
CA THR A 37 -5.39 12.24 -9.37
C THR A 37 -4.13 11.51 -9.84
N LYS A 38 -2.96 12.14 -9.74
CA LYS A 38 -1.66 11.50 -10.05
C LYS A 38 -1.38 10.28 -9.17
N CYS A 39 -1.70 10.36 -7.88
CA CYS A 39 -1.61 9.21 -6.98
C CYS A 39 -2.53 8.05 -7.42
N SER A 40 -3.70 8.35 -7.97
CA SER A 40 -4.63 7.33 -8.49
C SER A 40 -4.10 6.68 -9.76
N GLU A 41 -3.51 7.44 -10.69
CA GLU A 41 -2.83 6.90 -11.86
C GLU A 41 -1.67 5.97 -11.47
N ARG A 42 -0.86 6.39 -10.50
CA ARG A 42 0.21 5.56 -9.94
C ARG A 42 -0.33 4.29 -9.30
N LEU A 43 -1.40 4.38 -8.52
CA LEU A 43 -2.02 3.21 -7.88
C LEU A 43 -2.54 2.22 -8.94
N MET A 44 -3.12 2.73 -10.03
CA MET A 44 -3.53 1.89 -11.14
C MET A 44 -2.36 1.18 -11.80
N SER A 45 -1.24 1.87 -12.06
CA SER A 45 -0.03 1.25 -12.61
C SER A 45 0.56 0.18 -11.67
N ILE A 46 0.66 0.44 -10.36
CA ILE A 46 1.08 -0.58 -9.38
C ILE A 46 0.17 -1.82 -9.47
N TYR A 47 -1.14 -1.62 -9.63
CA TYR A 47 -2.06 -2.74 -9.77
C TYR A 47 -1.89 -3.48 -11.10
N THR A 48 -1.92 -2.78 -12.24
CA THR A 48 -1.97 -3.40 -13.56
C THR A 48 -0.63 -3.90 -14.05
N ASP A 49 0.46 -3.23 -13.69
CA ASP A 49 1.78 -3.43 -14.27
C ASP A 49 2.71 -4.21 -13.35
N GLU A 50 2.42 -4.24 -12.03
CA GLU A 50 3.23 -4.95 -11.04
C GLU A 50 2.45 -6.09 -10.37
N LEU A 51 1.33 -5.79 -9.68
CA LEU A 51 0.59 -6.80 -8.90
C LEU A 51 -0.15 -7.82 -9.78
N LEU A 52 -0.82 -7.38 -10.83
CA LEU A 52 -1.58 -8.27 -11.72
C LEU A 52 -0.69 -9.28 -12.48
N PRO A 53 0.49 -8.91 -13.04
CA PRO A 53 1.38 -9.87 -13.70
C PRO A 53 2.24 -10.69 -12.74
N CYS A 54 2.27 -10.36 -11.45
CA CYS A 54 3.01 -11.08 -10.42
C CYS A 54 2.68 -12.59 -10.46
N ALA A 55 3.71 -13.43 -10.62
CA ALA A 55 3.56 -14.88 -10.84
C ALA A 55 4.23 -15.73 -9.75
N SER A 56 4.92 -15.09 -8.80
CA SER A 56 5.61 -15.75 -7.69
C SER A 56 5.41 -15.01 -6.37
N LEU A 57 5.68 -15.70 -5.27
CA LEU A 57 5.60 -15.12 -3.94
C LEU A 57 6.70 -14.08 -3.71
N GLU A 58 7.88 -14.35 -4.25
CA GLU A 58 9.06 -13.50 -4.14
C GLU A 58 8.82 -12.16 -4.84
N GLU A 59 8.26 -12.20 -6.05
CA GLU A 59 7.80 -10.99 -6.76
C GLU A 59 6.72 -10.24 -5.97
N PHE A 60 5.77 -10.95 -5.35
CA PHE A 60 4.73 -10.31 -4.56
C PHE A 60 5.35 -9.54 -3.38
N PHE A 61 6.31 -10.15 -2.68
CA PHE A 61 7.02 -9.53 -1.56
C PHE A 61 7.87 -8.34 -2.01
N ASP A 62 8.43 -8.37 -3.21
CA ASP A 62 9.13 -7.22 -3.80
C ASP A 62 8.18 -6.06 -4.07
N VAL A 63 7.11 -6.31 -4.83
CA VAL A 63 6.13 -5.30 -5.25
C VAL A 63 5.46 -4.63 -4.04
N VAL A 64 5.14 -5.39 -2.99
CA VAL A 64 4.53 -4.84 -1.77
C VAL A 64 5.54 -4.29 -0.76
N GLY A 65 6.84 -4.30 -1.09
CA GLY A 65 7.90 -3.71 -0.27
C GLY A 65 8.23 -4.49 1.01
N LEU A 66 7.94 -5.79 1.06
CA LEU A 66 8.19 -6.65 2.23
C LEU A 66 9.59 -7.25 2.26
N LEU A 67 10.35 -7.24 1.16
CA LEU A 67 11.69 -7.84 1.13
C LEU A 67 12.69 -7.25 2.14
N GLY A 68 12.48 -6.00 2.60
CA GLY A 68 13.31 -5.40 3.64
C GLY A 68 13.12 -6.07 5.02
N ASP A 69 11.90 -6.49 5.32
CA ASP A 69 11.54 -7.12 6.59
C ASP A 69 11.61 -8.66 6.50
N ILE A 70 11.31 -9.22 5.33
CA ILE A 70 11.31 -10.66 5.04
C ILE A 70 12.17 -10.93 3.80
N PRO A 71 13.50 -11.10 3.97
CA PRO A 71 14.43 -11.28 2.85
C PRO A 71 14.34 -12.64 2.15
N ASP A 72 13.78 -13.64 2.82
CA ASP A 72 13.52 -14.99 2.29
C ASP A 72 12.02 -15.32 2.37
N PRO A 73 11.21 -14.89 1.38
CA PRO A 73 9.78 -15.13 1.36
C PRO A 73 9.42 -16.61 1.36
N SER A 74 10.16 -17.44 0.62
CA SER A 74 9.88 -18.87 0.50
C SER A 74 10.11 -19.58 1.84
N GLY A 75 11.24 -19.29 2.51
CA GLY A 75 11.56 -19.82 3.83
C GLY A 75 10.53 -19.40 4.87
N PHE A 76 10.19 -18.10 4.90
CA PHE A 76 9.19 -17.56 5.82
C PHE A 76 7.84 -18.27 5.71
N ILE A 77 7.34 -18.51 4.50
CA ILE A 77 6.07 -19.22 4.33
C ILE A 77 6.18 -20.69 4.73
N ALA A 78 7.26 -21.38 4.37
CA ALA A 78 7.45 -22.77 4.73
C ALA A 78 7.49 -22.98 6.26
N GLU A 79 8.21 -22.11 6.97
CA GLU A 79 8.27 -22.10 8.43
C GLU A 79 6.90 -21.78 9.06
N THR A 80 6.22 -20.75 8.53
CA THR A 80 4.89 -20.35 9.00
C THR A 80 3.90 -21.51 8.88
N LEU A 81 3.83 -22.15 7.71
CA LEU A 81 2.93 -23.29 7.49
C LEU A 81 3.28 -24.47 8.40
N SER A 82 4.57 -24.73 8.64
CA SER A 82 5.03 -25.80 9.52
C SER A 82 4.65 -25.56 11.00
N ALA A 83 4.55 -24.31 11.44
CA ALA A 83 4.18 -23.97 12.81
C ALA A 83 2.69 -24.19 13.12
N TYR A 84 1.83 -24.28 12.10
CA TYR A 84 0.39 -24.50 12.23
C TYR A 84 -0.07 -25.87 11.70
N ALA A 85 0.87 -26.72 11.28
CA ALA A 85 0.63 -28.12 10.89
C ALA A 85 0.71 -29.05 12.12
#